data_AF-A0A072TR35-F1
#
_entry.id   AF-A0A072TR35-F1
#
_cell.length_a   1.000
_cell.length_b   1.000
_cell.length_c   1.000
_cell.angle_alpha   90.00
_cell.angle_beta   90.00
_cell.angle_gamma   90.00
#
_symmetry.space_group_name_H-M   'P 1'
#
loop_
_entity.id
_entity.type
_entity.pdbx_description
1 polymer ?
#
loop_
_entity_poly.entity_id
_entity_poly.type
_entity_poly.pdbx_seq_one_letter_code
_entity_poly.pdbx_strand_id
1 'polypeptide(L)'
;VLEGLDAVLDVGGVYDPSRDRYDHHQKGFEEVFGHGFSTKLSSAGLVYKHFGKEIIANELKVDEEHQNVHYIYLAVYRSFMEYLAWSKKFCAFKTESLAWYIDITILDIMKTK
;
A
#
# COMPACT_ATOMS: atom_id res chain seq x y z
N VAL A 1 -1.38 -21.18 -9.43
CA VAL A 1 -2.64 -20.51 -9.01
C VAL A 1 -2.47 -19.00 -8.96
N LEU A 2 -1.49 -18.44 -8.25
CA LEU A 2 -1.32 -16.98 -8.08
C LEU A 2 -0.63 -16.24 -9.25
N GLU A 3 -0.03 -16.98 -10.19
CA GLU A 3 0.81 -16.40 -11.24
C GLU A 3 0.03 -15.57 -12.28
N GLY A 4 -1.21 -15.97 -12.60
CA GLY A 4 -2.05 -15.28 -13.57
C GLY A 4 -2.95 -14.18 -13.00
N LEU A 5 -2.77 -13.79 -11.74
CA LEU A 5 -3.51 -12.69 -11.12
C LEU A 5 -2.78 -11.37 -11.38
N ASP A 6 -3.52 -10.28 -11.58
CA ASP A 6 -2.94 -8.96 -11.85
C ASP A 6 -2.11 -8.48 -10.64
N ALA A 7 -2.71 -8.49 -9.45
CA ALA A 7 -2.04 -8.16 -8.20
C ALA A 7 -2.26 -9.25 -7.14
N VAL A 8 -1.30 -9.40 -6.23
CA VAL A 8 -1.42 -10.31 -5.07
C VAL A 8 -0.91 -9.61 -3.82
N LEU A 9 -1.77 -9.55 -2.81
CA LEU A 9 -1.53 -8.84 -1.55
C LEU A 9 -1.60 -9.85 -0.39
N ASP A 10 -0.68 -9.72 0.57
CA ASP A 10 -0.72 -10.44 1.86
C ASP A 10 -0.61 -11.97 1.79
N VAL A 11 -0.49 -12.54 0.59
CA VAL A 11 -0.35 -13.97 0.33
C VAL A 11 0.68 -14.24 -0.78
N GLY A 12 1.22 -15.47 -0.80
CA GLY A 12 2.16 -15.92 -1.84
C GLY A 12 3.63 -15.83 -1.45
N GLY A 13 3.97 -15.18 -0.33
CA GLY A 13 5.33 -15.11 0.21
C GLY A 13 6.31 -14.31 -0.65
N VAL A 14 5.80 -13.40 -1.48
CA VAL A 14 6.60 -12.61 -2.44
C VAL A 14 6.29 -11.12 -2.30
N TYR A 15 7.36 -10.34 -2.19
CA TYR A 15 7.37 -8.90 -2.37
C TYR A 15 8.14 -8.60 -3.66
N ASP A 16 7.40 -8.25 -4.71
CA ASP A 16 7.92 -7.90 -6.03
C ASP A 16 7.02 -6.80 -6.62
N PRO A 17 7.41 -5.52 -6.44
CA PRO A 17 6.66 -4.38 -6.97
C PRO A 17 6.54 -4.35 -8.49
N SER A 18 7.46 -5.01 -9.22
CA SER A 18 7.41 -5.05 -10.69
C SER A 18 6.29 -5.97 -11.21
N ARG A 19 5.79 -6.85 -10.34
CA ARG A 19 4.71 -7.80 -10.62
C ARG A 19 3.53 -7.58 -9.68
N ASP A 20 3.43 -6.43 -9.02
CA ASP A 20 2.33 -6.13 -8.10
C ASP A 20 2.10 -7.21 -7.03
N ARG A 21 3.21 -7.71 -6.46
CA ARG A 21 3.21 -8.68 -5.36
C ARG A 21 3.65 -7.99 -4.07
N TYR A 22 2.77 -7.95 -3.08
CA TYR A 22 3.01 -7.23 -1.82
C TYR A 22 2.61 -8.09 -0.63
N ASP A 23 3.35 -9.17 -0.39
CA ASP A 23 3.23 -9.98 0.81
C ASP A 23 4.37 -9.67 1.79
N HIS A 24 4.00 -9.36 3.03
CA HIS A 24 4.93 -9.07 4.13
C HIS A 24 5.21 -10.27 5.05
N HIS A 25 4.56 -11.41 4.86
CA HIS A 25 4.72 -12.64 5.67
C HIS A 25 6.00 -13.42 5.37
N GLN A 26 6.92 -12.84 4.59
CA GLN A 26 8.16 -13.47 4.19
C GLN A 26 9.10 -13.67 5.37
N LYS A 27 9.79 -14.81 5.42
CA LYS A 27 10.81 -15.05 6.44
C LYS A 27 11.97 -14.05 6.24
N GLY A 28 12.27 -13.29 7.28
CA GLY A 28 13.33 -12.27 7.23
C GLY A 28 12.89 -10.97 6.54
N PHE A 29 11.59 -10.70 6.44
CA PHE A 29 11.09 -9.42 5.96
C PHE A 29 11.50 -8.28 6.91
N GLU A 30 12.28 -7.34 6.39
CA GLU A 30 12.82 -6.17 7.12
C GLU A 30 12.49 -4.85 6.39
N GLU A 31 11.62 -4.87 5.38
CA GLU A 31 11.27 -3.66 4.65
C GLU A 31 10.53 -2.66 5.54
N VAL A 32 11.06 -1.45 5.55
CA VAL A 32 10.48 -0.28 6.20
C VAL A 32 10.19 0.79 5.16
N PHE A 33 9.38 1.79 5.53
CA PHE A 33 9.06 2.90 4.64
C PHE A 33 10.28 3.77 4.27
N GLY A 34 11.31 3.77 5.13
CA GLY A 34 12.42 4.71 5.02
C GLY A 34 12.08 6.02 5.72
N HIS A 35 12.70 7.14 5.32
CA HIS A 35 12.37 8.49 5.83
C HIS A 35 12.40 8.66 7.37
N GLY A 36 13.21 7.86 8.07
CA GLY A 36 13.31 7.85 9.53
C GLY A 36 12.29 6.96 10.26
N PHE A 37 11.42 6.27 9.53
CA PHE A 37 10.51 5.26 10.09
C PHE A 37 11.20 3.90 10.17
N SER A 38 11.01 3.20 11.30
CA SER A 38 11.60 1.89 11.57
C SER A 38 10.58 0.76 11.66
N THR A 39 9.29 1.08 11.58
CA THR A 39 8.21 0.11 11.60
C THR A 39 8.22 -0.72 10.32
N LYS A 40 8.24 -2.06 10.47
CA LYS A 40 8.12 -2.99 9.34
C LYS A 40 6.79 -2.82 8.63
N LEU A 41 6.81 -2.84 7.31
CA LEU A 41 5.63 -2.60 6.50
C LEU A 41 4.64 -3.77 6.58
N SER A 42 3.35 -3.42 6.60
CA SER A 42 2.26 -4.33 6.22
C SER A 42 2.12 -4.37 4.71
N SER A 43 1.34 -5.31 4.18
CA SER A 43 0.99 -5.37 2.75
C SER A 43 0.38 -4.05 2.25
N ALA A 44 -0.49 -3.39 3.03
CA ALA A 44 -1.01 -2.06 2.71
C ALA A 44 0.08 -0.96 2.73
N GLY A 45 1.03 -1.05 3.67
CA GLY A 45 2.17 -0.14 3.72
C GLY A 45 3.12 -0.30 2.54
N LEU A 46 3.33 -1.54 2.08
CA LEU A 46 4.10 -1.85 0.87
C LEU A 46 3.47 -1.20 -0.36
N VAL A 47 2.16 -1.39 -0.56
CA VAL A 47 1.44 -0.76 -1.67
C VAL A 47 1.56 0.76 -1.61
N TYR A 48 1.33 1.36 -0.45
CA TYR A 48 1.45 2.81 -0.29
C TYR A 48 2.86 3.33 -0.54
N LYS A 49 3.90 2.55 -0.21
CA LYS A 49 5.30 2.90 -0.52
C LYS A 49 5.54 3.10 -2.01
N HIS A 50 4.80 2.39 -2.88
CA HIS A 50 4.98 2.47 -4.34
C HIS A 50 4.00 3.41 -5.04
N PHE A 51 2.77 3.52 -4.55
CA PHE A 51 1.70 4.26 -5.24
C PHE A 51 1.22 5.51 -4.49
N GLY A 52 1.64 5.70 -3.23
CA GLY A 52 1.12 6.77 -2.38
C GLY A 52 1.37 8.17 -2.93
N LYS A 53 2.55 8.41 -3.50
CA LYS A 53 2.87 9.70 -4.13
C LYS A 53 1.99 9.95 -5.37
N GLU A 54 1.89 8.98 -6.27
CA GLU A 54 1.04 9.05 -7.47
C GLU A 54 -0.42 9.35 -7.11
N ILE A 55 -0.98 8.65 -6.12
CA ILE A 55 -2.33 8.89 -5.59
C ILE A 55 -2.50 10.35 -5.16
N ILE A 56 -1.58 10.84 -4.33
CA ILE A 56 -1.65 12.19 -3.78
C ILE A 56 -1.50 13.24 -4.88
N ALA A 57 -0.57 13.04 -5.82
CA ALA A 57 -0.36 13.94 -6.95
C ALA A 57 -1.61 14.04 -7.84
N ASN A 58 -2.21 12.89 -8.14
CA ASN A 58 -3.45 12.79 -8.91
C ASN A 58 -4.63 13.48 -8.21
N GLU A 59 -4.74 13.38 -6.90
CA GLU A 59 -5.78 14.06 -6.13
C GLU A 59 -5.58 15.58 -6.11
N LEU A 60 -4.33 16.03 -5.91
CA LEU A 60 -3.97 17.45 -5.87
C LEU A 60 -3.90 18.11 -7.26
N LYS A 61 -3.94 17.32 -8.34
CA LYS A 61 -3.75 17.78 -9.73
C LYS A 61 -2.41 18.50 -9.94
N VAL A 62 -1.35 17.96 -9.34
CA VAL A 62 0.02 18.46 -9.46
C VAL A 62 0.96 17.32 -9.89
N ASP A 63 2.19 17.68 -10.22
CA ASP A 63 3.25 16.71 -10.49
C ASP A 63 3.65 15.92 -9.23
N GLU A 64 4.07 14.67 -9.40
CA GLU A 64 4.47 13.79 -8.29
C GLU A 64 5.66 14.35 -7.48
N GLU A 65 6.54 15.11 -8.12
CA GLU A 65 7.68 15.75 -7.48
C GLU A 65 7.35 17.09 -6.81
N HIS A 66 6.08 17.50 -6.83
CA HIS A 66 5.65 18.71 -6.13
C HIS A 66 5.88 18.57 -4.60
N GLN A 67 6.46 19.58 -3.97
CA GLN A 67 6.83 19.57 -2.54
C GLN A 67 5.68 19.15 -1.59
N ASN A 68 4.44 19.55 -1.91
CA ASN A 68 3.26 19.20 -1.12
C ASN A 68 2.95 17.70 -1.19
N VAL A 69 3.20 17.04 -2.33
CA VAL A 69 3.02 15.58 -2.47
C VAL A 69 3.96 14.88 -1.50
N HIS A 70 5.24 15.26 -1.47
CA HIS A 70 6.19 14.68 -0.53
C HIS A 70 5.78 14.90 0.94
N TYR A 71 5.38 16.12 1.29
CA TYR A 71 4.93 16.44 2.65
C TYR A 71 3.73 15.60 3.08
N ILE A 72 2.70 15.53 2.23
CA ILE A 72 1.48 14.75 2.51
C ILE A 72 1.79 13.26 2.53
N TYR A 73 2.67 12.77 1.65
CA TYR A 73 3.09 11.38 1.60
C TYR A 73 3.67 10.90 2.93
N LEU A 74 4.55 11.70 3.54
CA LEU A 74 5.10 11.41 4.87
C LEU A 74 4.07 11.57 5.99
N ALA A 75 3.21 12.59 5.90
CA ALA A 75 2.19 12.86 6.92
C ALA A 75 1.15 11.74 7.00
N VAL A 76 0.62 11.29 5.87
CA VAL A 76 -0.34 10.17 5.79
C VAL A 76 0.32 8.87 6.25
N TYR A 77 1.58 8.62 5.91
CA TYR A 77 2.26 7.43 6.43
C TYR A 77 2.31 7.44 7.96
N ARG A 78 2.81 8.54 8.55
CA ARG A 78 2.95 8.69 10.01
C ARG A 78 1.63 8.59 10.74
N SER A 79 0.60 9.27 10.25
CA SER A 79 -0.68 9.42 10.94
C SER A 79 -1.63 8.24 10.76
N PHE A 80 -1.46 7.47 9.68
CA PHE A 80 -2.38 6.40 9.32
C PHE A 80 -1.68 5.07 9.05
N MET A 81 -0.78 5.02 8.06
CA MET A 81 -0.23 3.73 7.60
C MET A 81 0.65 3.03 8.64
N GLU A 82 1.46 3.78 9.38
CA GLU A 82 2.30 3.22 10.44
C GLU A 82 1.44 2.62 11.57
N TYR A 83 0.32 3.26 11.91
CA TYR A 83 -0.64 2.73 12.87
C TYR A 83 -1.30 1.43 12.37
N LEU A 84 -1.64 1.36 11.08
CA LEU A 84 -2.16 0.14 10.47
C LEU A 84 -1.15 -1.01 10.49
N ALA A 85 0.14 -0.74 10.36
CA ALA A 85 1.18 -1.76 10.48
C ALA A 85 1.24 -2.39 11.88
N TRP A 86 0.99 -1.61 12.93
CA TRP A 86 0.91 -2.12 14.31
C TRP A 86 -0.38 -2.92 14.54
N SER A 87 -1.49 -2.42 14.02
CA SER A 87 -2.80 -3.06 14.18
C SER A 87 -2.93 -4.23 13.18
N LYS A 88 -2.40 -5.40 13.56
CA LYS A 88 -2.52 -6.70 12.86
C LYS A 88 -3.96 -7.18 12.53
N LYS A 89 -4.98 -6.32 12.59
CA LYS A 89 -6.41 -6.66 12.59
C LYS A 89 -7.21 -6.14 11.39
N PHE A 90 -6.65 -5.30 10.51
CA PHE A 90 -7.47 -4.69 9.44
C PHE A 90 -7.50 -5.47 8.11
N CYS A 91 -6.67 -6.50 7.91
CA CYS A 91 -6.62 -7.24 6.63
C CYS A 91 -7.66 -8.37 6.49
N ALA A 92 -8.51 -8.61 7.50
CA ALA A 92 -9.52 -9.66 7.46
C ALA A 92 -10.94 -9.11 7.68
N PHE A 93 -11.47 -8.41 6.67
CA PHE A 93 -12.91 -8.24 6.56
C PHE A 93 -13.49 -9.43 5.79
N LYS A 94 -14.21 -10.30 6.50
CA LYS A 94 -15.09 -11.29 5.89
C LYS A 94 -16.38 -10.57 5.51
N THR A 95 -16.61 -10.31 4.23
CA THR A 95 -17.80 -9.60 3.75
C THR A 95 -18.85 -10.62 3.26
N GLU A 96 -19.91 -10.82 4.05
CA GLU A 96 -21.15 -11.51 3.62
C GLU A 96 -22.30 -10.51 3.35
N SER A 97 -21.99 -9.25 3.09
CA SER A 97 -22.99 -8.27 2.66
C SER A 97 -22.44 -7.41 1.54
N LEU A 98 -23.32 -7.10 0.58
CA LEU A 98 -23.07 -6.31 -0.63
C LEU A 98 -22.09 -5.19 -0.33
N ALA A 99 -20.89 -5.32 -0.89
CA ALA A 99 -19.72 -4.54 -0.55
C ALA A 99 -20.02 -3.05 -0.63
N TRP A 100 -19.95 -2.36 0.50
CA TRP A 100 -19.69 -0.93 0.52
C TRP A 100 -18.25 -0.75 0.04
N TYR A 101 -18.12 -0.45 -1.26
CA TYR A 101 -16.89 0.05 -1.85
C TYR A 101 -16.49 1.31 -1.07
N ILE A 102 -15.48 1.21 -0.21
CA ILE A 102 -14.64 2.37 0.03
C ILE A 102 -13.64 2.31 -1.11
N ASP A 103 -13.86 3.15 -2.11
CA ASP A 103 -12.98 3.36 -3.24
C ASP A 103 -11.65 3.90 -2.73
N ILE A 104 -10.78 3.00 -2.25
CA ILE A 104 -9.38 3.32 -2.03
C ILE A 104 -8.73 3.06 -3.39
N THR A 105 -8.63 4.15 -4.16
CA THR A 105 -7.93 4.41 -5.43
C THR A 105 -6.71 3.56 -5.80
N ILE A 106 -6.12 2.82 -4.87
CA ILE A 106 -5.03 1.87 -5.06
C ILE A 106 -5.34 0.84 -6.16
N LEU A 107 -6.49 0.16 -6.10
CA LEU A 107 -6.78 -0.93 -7.05
C LEU A 107 -7.11 -0.42 -8.45
N ASP A 108 -7.70 0.77 -8.56
CA ASP A 108 -8.00 1.37 -9.86
C ASP A 108 -6.76 1.99 -10.49
N ILE A 109 -5.79 2.48 -9.70
CA ILE A 109 -4.47 2.87 -10.21
C ILE A 109 -3.67 1.68 -10.73
N MET A 110 -3.73 0.53 -10.04
CA MET A 110 -3.10 -0.71 -10.54
C MET A 110 -3.72 -1.20 -11.85
N LYS A 111 -4.99 -0.87 -12.13
CA LYS A 111 -5.67 -1.21 -13.40
C LYS A 111 -5.47 -0.17 -14.51
N THR A 112 -4.96 1.02 -14.20
CA THR A 112 -4.68 2.06 -15.20
C THR A 112 -3.28 2.00 -15.79
N LYS A 113 -2.47 1.01 -15.39
CA LYS A 113 -1.21 0.64 -16.07
C LYS A 113 -1.45 -0.43 -17.14
#